data_AF-A0AAJ4TC15-F1
#
_entry.id   AF-A0AAJ4TC15-F1
#
_cell.length_a   1.000
_cell.length_b   1.000
_cell.length_c   1.000
_cell.angle_alpha   90.00
_cell.angle_beta   90.00
_cell.angle_gamma   90.00
#
_symmetry.space_group_name_H-M   'P 1'
#
loop_
_entity.id
_entity.type
_entity.pdbx_description
1 polymer ?
#
loop_
_entity_poly.entity_id
_entity_poly.type
_entity_poly.pdbx_seq_one_letter_code
_entity_poly.pdbx_strand_id
1 'polypeptide(L)'
;MYSGKSEERDVGRYFKESACLSRRSLFVTPTLRWVERGPTGGPEALCLLDSNAAIQGFWYGYVCRHPERLTFVSIIVFTTAFVDAFEDATLFARFDYWIRKRLKYDPCSSDGFSEIYRENADFAAAVSALEEMALARQRNSPPGDPDLRIVDVFGMTSFKNQDGVHPICP
;
A
#
# COMPACT_ATOMS: atom_id res chain seq x y z
N MET A 1 6.31 -20.76 37.61
CA MET A 1 6.12 -21.08 36.19
C MET A 1 5.21 -20.00 35.61
N TYR A 2 5.77 -19.02 34.91
CA TYR A 2 4.98 -17.97 34.26
C TYR A 2 4.55 -18.48 32.88
N SER A 3 3.24 -18.70 32.72
CA SER A 3 2.63 -19.04 31.44
C SER A 3 2.40 -17.74 30.66
N GLY A 4 3.29 -17.45 29.72
CA GLY A 4 3.14 -16.36 28.77
C GLY A 4 2.10 -16.73 27.74
N LYS A 5 0.88 -16.20 27.89
CA LYS A 5 -0.07 -16.13 26.78
C LYS A 5 0.40 -15.00 25.86
N SER A 6 0.82 -15.36 24.66
CA SER A 6 1.07 -14.41 23.58
C SER A 6 -0.25 -13.71 23.25
N GLU A 7 -0.30 -12.41 23.48
CA GLU A 7 -1.31 -11.54 22.86
C GLU A 7 -1.03 -11.51 21.35
N GLU A 8 -1.65 -12.42 20.60
CA GLU A 8 -1.98 -12.17 19.21
C GLU A 8 -2.93 -10.96 19.21
N ARG A 9 -2.37 -9.76 19.06
CA ARG A 9 -3.16 -8.57 18.79
C ARG A 9 -3.76 -8.77 17.41
N ASP A 10 -5.09 -8.89 17.39
CA ASP A 10 -5.93 -9.02 16.21
C ASP A 10 -5.83 -7.73 15.37
N VAL A 11 -4.80 -7.61 14.53
CA VAL A 11 -4.46 -6.44 13.69
C VAL A 11 -5.42 -6.27 12.49
N GLY A 12 -6.60 -6.91 12.52
CA GLY A 12 -7.54 -6.96 11.40
C GLY A 12 -8.97 -6.54 11.75
N ARG A 13 -9.20 -5.94 12.93
CA ARG A 13 -10.55 -5.68 13.43
C ARG A 13 -11.33 -4.64 12.61
N TYR A 14 -10.67 -3.63 12.04
CA TYR A 14 -11.35 -2.53 11.35
C TYR A 14 -11.66 -2.79 9.86
N PHE A 15 -10.88 -3.62 9.17
CA PHE A 15 -11.18 -3.99 7.77
C PHE A 15 -12.46 -4.84 7.62
N LYS A 16 -12.94 -5.45 8.70
CA LYS A 16 -14.20 -6.21 8.70
C LYS A 16 -15.46 -5.34 8.72
N GLU A 17 -15.38 -4.07 9.14
CA GLU A 17 -16.58 -3.24 9.38
C GLU A 17 -16.89 -2.21 8.29
N SER A 18 -16.00 -2.02 7.31
CA SER A 18 -16.23 -1.07 6.18
C SER A 18 -17.03 -1.71 5.04
N ALA A 19 -18.23 -2.20 5.35
CA ALA A 19 -19.14 -2.80 4.38
C ALA A 19 -20.52 -2.16 4.46
N CYS A 20 -20.67 -0.89 4.05
CA CYS A 20 -21.95 -0.37 3.54
C CYS A 20 -21.85 1.06 2.98
N LEU A 21 -22.04 1.26 1.67
CA LEU A 21 -23.24 1.91 1.08
C LEU A 21 -23.00 2.45 -0.35
N SER A 22 -23.62 1.77 -1.34
CA SER A 22 -24.34 2.31 -2.53
C SER A 22 -23.58 3.17 -3.56
N ARG A 23 -23.61 2.97 -4.89
CA ARG A 23 -24.37 2.11 -5.83
C ARG A 23 -23.57 2.12 -7.17
N ARG A 24 -23.34 0.94 -7.78
CA ARG A 24 -22.72 0.70 -9.12
C ARG A 24 -21.17 0.75 -9.25
N SER A 25 -20.42 0.24 -8.28
CA SER A 25 -19.03 -0.17 -8.54
C SER A 25 -18.87 -1.65 -8.18
N LEU A 26 -17.94 -2.35 -8.85
CA LEU A 26 -17.48 -3.68 -8.44
C LEU A 26 -17.04 -3.58 -6.97
N PHE A 27 -17.85 -4.11 -6.05
CA PHE A 27 -17.55 -4.08 -4.63
C PHE A 27 -16.37 -5.01 -4.35
N VAL A 28 -15.15 -4.47 -4.42
CA VAL A 28 -14.02 -5.08 -3.74
C VAL A 28 -14.12 -4.59 -2.30
N THR A 29 -14.57 -5.46 -1.39
CA THR A 29 -14.42 -5.18 0.05
C THR A 29 -12.93 -4.92 0.30
N PRO A 30 -12.54 -3.77 0.88
CA PRO A 30 -11.14 -3.48 1.16
C PRO A 30 -10.61 -4.57 2.09
N THR A 31 -9.89 -5.53 1.50
CA THR A 31 -9.34 -6.67 2.23
C THR A 31 -7.86 -6.39 2.40
N LEU A 32 -7.44 -6.15 3.64
CA LEU A 32 -6.03 -6.11 3.98
C LEU A 32 -5.45 -7.52 3.76
N ARG A 33 -4.52 -7.61 2.83
CA ARG A 33 -3.71 -8.81 2.61
C ARG A 33 -2.32 -8.55 3.13
N TRP A 34 -1.66 -9.56 3.67
CA TRP A 34 -0.30 -9.42 4.18
C TRP A 34 0.51 -10.68 3.95
N VAL A 35 1.82 -10.51 3.86
CA VAL A 35 2.79 -11.59 3.70
C VAL A 35 3.91 -11.41 4.73
N GLU A 36 4.44 -12.53 5.26
CA GLU A 36 5.57 -12.49 6.19
C GLU A 36 6.86 -11.98 5.52
N ARG A 37 6.98 -12.21 4.21
CA ARG A 37 8.15 -11.81 3.43
C ARG A 37 7.77 -11.40 2.02
N GLY A 38 7.63 -10.10 1.78
CA GLY A 38 7.35 -9.54 0.47
C GLY A 38 8.61 -9.12 -0.32
N PRO A 39 8.42 -8.47 -1.47
CA PRO A 39 9.51 -8.01 -2.36
C PRO A 39 10.56 -7.07 -1.75
N THR A 40 10.24 -6.39 -0.64
CA THR A 40 11.17 -5.57 0.15
C THR A 40 11.99 -6.38 1.16
N GLY A 41 11.72 -7.67 1.29
CA GLY A 41 12.50 -8.61 2.10
C GLY A 41 12.05 -8.76 3.55
N GLY A 42 10.98 -8.07 3.96
CA GLY A 42 10.35 -8.18 5.28
C GLY A 42 8.83 -8.34 5.19
N PRO A 43 8.10 -8.26 6.33
CA PRO A 43 6.66 -8.34 6.31
C PRO A 43 6.06 -7.12 5.60
N GLU A 44 5.01 -7.37 4.83
CA GLU A 44 4.34 -6.35 4.03
C GLU A 44 2.82 -6.51 4.11
N ALA A 45 2.10 -5.40 4.03
CA ALA A 45 0.66 -5.37 3.96
C ALA A 45 0.19 -4.53 2.78
N LEU A 46 -0.88 -4.96 2.13
CA LEU A 46 -1.47 -4.30 0.97
C LEU A 46 -2.99 -4.30 1.11
N CYS A 47 -3.60 -3.16 0.84
CA CYS A 47 -5.05 -3.03 0.82
C CYS A 47 -5.48 -2.14 -0.35
N LEU A 48 -6.51 -2.56 -1.08
CA LEU A 48 -7.18 -1.67 -2.03
C LEU A 48 -8.12 -0.75 -1.24
N LEU A 49 -7.85 0.55 -1.26
CA LEU A 49 -8.59 1.54 -0.49
C LEU A 49 -9.80 2.06 -1.25
N ASP A 50 -9.64 2.28 -2.55
CA ASP A 50 -10.68 2.77 -3.44
C ASP A 50 -10.40 2.34 -4.88
N SER A 51 -11.46 2.03 -5.62
CA SER A 51 -11.41 1.74 -7.03
C SER A 51 -12.46 2.58 -7.74
N ASN A 52 -12.02 3.61 -8.45
CA ASN A 52 -12.88 4.32 -9.39
C ASN A 52 -12.53 3.88 -10.81
N ALA A 53 -12.92 2.63 -11.09
CA ALA A 53 -12.59 1.87 -12.31
C ALA A 53 -12.99 2.58 -13.62
N ALA A 54 -13.87 3.58 -13.57
CA ALA A 54 -14.38 4.24 -14.77
C ALA A 54 -13.44 5.33 -15.31
N ILE A 55 -12.75 6.10 -14.45
CA ILE A 55 -12.05 7.33 -14.91
C ILE A 55 -10.83 7.71 -14.06
N GLN A 56 -10.73 7.23 -12.82
CA GLN A 56 -9.81 7.81 -11.83
C GLN A 56 -8.80 6.84 -11.25
N GLY A 57 -8.70 5.58 -11.72
CA GLY A 57 -7.68 4.60 -11.29
C GLY A 57 -7.95 3.92 -9.94
N PHE A 58 -6.89 3.47 -9.28
CA PHE A 58 -6.91 2.61 -8.10
C PHE A 58 -6.00 3.15 -7.00
N TRP A 59 -6.52 3.19 -5.78
CA TRP A 59 -5.81 3.63 -4.59
C TRP A 59 -5.46 2.44 -3.72
N TYR A 60 -4.18 2.31 -3.40
CA TYR A 60 -3.68 1.24 -2.55
C TYR A 60 -3.04 1.81 -1.31
N GLY A 61 -3.30 1.17 -0.18
CA GLY A 61 -2.55 1.32 1.05
C GLY A 61 -1.50 0.23 1.12
N TYR A 62 -0.26 0.59 1.39
CA TYR A 62 0.87 -0.33 1.40
C TYR A 62 1.75 -0.10 2.62
N VAL A 63 2.10 -1.19 3.31
CA VAL A 63 3.08 -1.20 4.39
C VAL A 63 4.27 -2.02 3.93
N CYS A 64 5.47 -1.45 4.05
CA CYS A 64 6.72 -2.13 3.74
C CYS A 64 7.88 -1.63 4.59
N ARG A 65 9.02 -2.31 4.49
CA ARG A 65 10.25 -1.90 5.17
C ARG A 65 10.95 -0.79 4.38
N HIS A 66 11.41 0.25 5.07
CA HIS A 66 12.25 1.26 4.44
C HIS A 66 13.60 0.65 4.02
N PRO A 67 14.10 0.91 2.80
CA PRO A 67 15.32 0.28 2.28
C PRO A 67 16.58 0.71 3.03
N GLU A 68 16.63 1.99 3.45
CA GLU A 68 17.80 2.58 4.11
C GLU A 68 17.67 2.74 5.64
N ARG A 69 16.46 2.59 6.19
CA ARG A 69 16.16 2.87 7.60
C ARG A 69 15.61 1.62 8.26
N LEU A 70 15.86 1.47 9.56
CA LEU A 70 15.31 0.37 10.35
C LEU A 70 13.87 0.68 10.79
N THR A 71 13.05 1.16 9.86
CA THR A 71 11.66 1.56 10.07
C THR A 71 10.74 0.87 9.07
N PHE A 72 9.46 0.83 9.39
CA PHE A 72 8.38 0.47 8.47
C PHE A 72 7.70 1.72 7.97
N VAL A 73 7.21 1.68 6.74
CA VAL A 73 6.55 2.81 6.09
C VAL A 73 5.13 2.41 5.72
N SER A 74 4.17 3.24 6.09
CA SER A 74 2.77 3.18 5.65
C SER A 74 2.57 4.22 4.56
N ILE A 75 2.08 3.81 3.39
CA ILE A 75 1.98 4.68 2.21
C ILE A 75 0.65 4.47 1.53
N ILE A 76 0.07 5.56 1.04
CA ILE A 76 -1.04 5.51 0.10
C ILE A 76 -0.50 5.85 -1.29
N VAL A 77 -0.71 4.95 -2.25
CA VAL A 77 -0.29 5.11 -3.63
C VAL A 77 -1.47 5.09 -4.57
N PHE A 78 -1.39 5.91 -5.62
CA PHE A 78 -2.34 5.92 -6.71
C PHE A 78 -1.75 5.25 -7.94
N THR A 79 -2.47 4.34 -8.59
CA THR A 79 -2.06 3.75 -9.88
C THR A 79 -3.21 3.68 -10.87
N THR A 80 -2.90 3.78 -12.15
CA THR A 80 -3.86 3.57 -13.25
C THR A 80 -4.03 2.10 -13.60
N ALA A 81 -3.16 1.22 -13.11
CA ALA A 81 -3.22 -0.22 -13.34
C ALA A 81 -3.95 -0.92 -12.20
N PHE A 82 -4.98 -1.70 -12.50
CA PHE A 82 -5.54 -2.62 -11.51
C PHE A 82 -4.55 -3.74 -11.27
N VAL A 83 -4.10 -3.88 -10.03
CA VAL A 83 -3.22 -4.96 -9.59
C VAL A 83 -4.04 -5.94 -8.76
N ASP A 84 -4.14 -7.17 -9.25
CA ASP A 84 -4.77 -8.28 -8.54
C ASP A 84 -4.06 -9.60 -8.84
N ALA A 85 -4.19 -10.53 -7.91
CA ALA A 85 -3.78 -11.92 -8.03
C ALA A 85 -4.55 -12.79 -7.04
N PHE A 86 -4.66 -14.08 -7.38
CA PHE A 86 -5.27 -15.07 -6.50
C PHE A 86 -4.40 -15.36 -5.27
N GLU A 87 -3.09 -15.52 -5.49
CA GLU A 87 -2.11 -15.76 -4.42
C GLU A 87 -1.51 -14.46 -3.92
N ASP A 88 -1.40 -14.30 -2.60
CA ASP A 88 -0.87 -13.09 -1.99
C ASP A 88 0.57 -12.82 -2.43
N ALA A 89 1.45 -13.83 -2.44
CA ALA A 89 2.83 -13.64 -2.90
C ALA A 89 2.92 -13.06 -4.33
N THR A 90 2.05 -13.54 -5.23
CA THR A 90 1.95 -13.03 -6.61
C THR A 90 1.37 -11.63 -6.65
N LEU A 91 0.38 -11.32 -5.80
CA LEU A 91 -0.20 -9.97 -5.67
C LEU A 91 0.89 -8.95 -5.31
N PHE A 92 1.67 -9.24 -4.27
CA PHE A 92 2.76 -8.36 -3.83
C PHE A 92 3.85 -8.21 -4.90
N ALA A 93 4.21 -9.30 -5.59
CA ALA A 93 5.19 -9.24 -6.69
C ALA A 93 4.72 -8.38 -7.87
N ARG A 94 3.43 -8.47 -8.24
CA ARG A 94 2.82 -7.63 -9.29
C ARG A 94 2.73 -6.18 -8.85
N PHE A 95 2.37 -5.95 -7.60
CA PHE A 95 2.28 -4.61 -7.04
C PHE A 95 3.66 -3.92 -7.05
N ASP A 96 4.69 -4.59 -6.54
CA ASP A 96 6.08 -4.12 -6.62
C ASP A 96 6.51 -3.84 -8.06
N TYR A 97 6.14 -4.72 -8.99
CA TYR A 97 6.44 -4.51 -10.41
C TYR A 97 5.81 -3.23 -10.98
N TRP A 98 4.53 -2.99 -10.72
CA TRP A 98 3.84 -1.82 -11.27
C TRP A 98 4.27 -0.52 -10.61
N ILE A 99 4.41 -0.52 -9.29
CA ILE A 99 4.71 0.68 -8.50
C ILE A 99 6.21 0.98 -8.56
N ARG A 100 7.09 0.03 -8.22
CA ARG A 100 8.55 0.28 -8.18
C ARG A 100 9.23 0.16 -9.55
N LYS A 101 8.97 -0.92 -10.31
CA LYS A 101 9.75 -1.18 -11.54
C LYS A 101 9.26 -0.38 -12.74
N ARG A 102 7.94 -0.25 -12.90
CA ARG A 102 7.33 0.50 -14.00
C ARG A 102 6.98 1.94 -13.65
N LEU A 103 7.07 2.33 -12.38
CA LEU A 103 6.68 3.66 -11.90
C LEU A 103 5.30 4.07 -12.39
N LYS A 104 4.40 3.10 -12.49
CA LYS A 104 2.99 3.36 -12.80
C LYS A 104 2.27 3.74 -11.52
N TYR A 105 2.70 4.83 -10.91
CA TYR A 105 1.96 5.47 -9.84
C TYR A 105 2.10 6.98 -9.96
N ASP A 106 1.10 7.71 -9.46
CA ASP A 106 1.18 9.16 -9.33
C ASP A 106 1.47 9.48 -7.86
N PRO A 107 2.55 10.22 -7.55
CA PRO A 107 2.79 10.69 -6.20
C PRO A 107 1.67 11.64 -5.75
N CYS A 108 1.20 11.51 -4.51
CA CYS A 108 0.04 12.29 -4.01
C CYS A 108 0.52 13.55 -3.24
N SER A 109 -0.21 14.67 -3.26
CA SER A 109 0.18 15.87 -2.46
C SER A 109 -0.17 15.77 -0.98
N SER A 110 0.57 16.55 -0.18
CA SER A 110 0.27 16.87 1.21
C SER A 110 -0.05 18.37 1.41
N ASP A 111 -1.10 18.90 0.78
CA ASP A 111 -1.59 20.27 1.11
C ASP A 111 -2.90 20.23 1.93
N GLY A 112 -3.09 19.15 2.69
CA GLY A 112 -4.21 18.97 3.61
C GLY A 112 -4.32 17.56 4.20
N PHE A 113 -3.64 16.58 3.61
CA PHE A 113 -3.48 15.24 4.17
C PHE A 113 -2.20 15.19 4.99
N SER A 114 -2.34 15.21 6.32
CA SER A 114 -1.18 15.09 7.19
C SER A 114 -0.39 13.83 6.91
N GLU A 115 -0.96 12.73 6.40
CA GLU A 115 -0.17 11.52 6.20
C GLU A 115 -0.66 10.62 5.04
N ILE A 116 -0.12 10.82 3.83
CA ILE A 116 -0.05 9.77 2.79
C ILE A 116 1.17 8.86 2.97
N TYR A 117 2.06 9.25 3.90
CA TYR A 117 3.29 8.60 4.27
C TYR A 117 3.47 8.68 5.79
N ARG A 118 3.79 7.57 6.45
CA ARG A 118 4.19 7.50 7.85
C ARG A 118 5.32 6.51 8.05
N GLU A 119 6.32 6.90 8.82
CA GLU A 119 7.31 5.98 9.35
C GLU A 119 6.90 5.50 10.74
N ASN A 120 7.10 4.22 10.98
CA ASN A 120 6.76 3.56 12.23
C ASN A 120 7.91 2.63 12.65
N ALA A 121 8.05 2.42 13.95
CA ALA A 121 9.12 1.60 14.52
C ALA A 121 8.97 0.11 14.16
N ASP A 122 7.75 -0.37 14.01
CA ASP A 122 7.44 -1.77 13.75
C ASP A 122 6.26 -1.94 12.79
N PHE A 123 6.08 -3.18 12.30
CA PHE A 123 5.08 -3.51 11.31
C PHE A 123 3.64 -3.33 11.83
N ALA A 124 3.38 -3.66 13.09
CA ALA A 124 2.03 -3.54 13.66
C ALA A 124 1.61 -2.07 13.78
N ALA A 125 2.51 -1.22 14.27
CA ALA A 125 2.32 0.22 14.30
C ALA A 125 2.11 0.80 12.89
N ALA A 126 2.85 0.29 11.89
CA ALA A 126 2.67 0.71 10.50
C ALA A 126 1.32 0.30 9.92
N VAL A 127 0.81 -0.89 10.23
CA VAL A 127 -0.53 -1.31 9.82
C VAL A 127 -1.59 -0.43 10.49
N SER A 128 -1.50 -0.19 11.80
CA SER A 128 -2.44 0.72 12.50
C SER A 128 -2.39 2.14 11.94
N ALA A 129 -1.19 2.65 11.64
CA ALA A 129 -1.04 3.94 10.99
C ALA A 129 -1.70 3.97 9.61
N LEU A 130 -1.58 2.89 8.82
CA LEU A 130 -2.24 2.79 7.52
C LEU A 130 -3.78 2.82 7.65
N GLU A 131 -4.34 2.17 8.67
CA GLU A 131 -5.77 2.20 8.95
C GLU A 131 -6.26 3.64 9.22
N GLU A 132 -5.54 4.38 10.05
CA GLU A 132 -5.86 5.79 10.32
C GLU A 132 -5.80 6.65 9.05
N MET A 133 -4.76 6.46 8.23
CA MET A 133 -4.58 7.19 6.97
C MET A 133 -5.71 6.86 5.97
N ALA A 134 -6.12 5.59 5.89
CA ALA A 134 -7.22 5.15 5.03
C ALA A 134 -8.56 5.76 5.45
N LEU A 135 -8.83 5.84 6.77
CA LEU A 135 -10.04 6.49 7.31
C LEU A 135 -10.04 8.00 7.04
N ALA A 136 -8.90 8.66 7.20
CA ALA A 136 -8.76 10.08 6.89
C ALA A 136 -9.00 10.35 5.39
N ARG A 137 -8.58 9.43 4.52
CA ARG A 137 -8.80 9.50 3.07
C ARG A 137 -10.28 9.42 2.70
N GLN A 138 -11.03 8.46 3.23
CA GLN A 138 -12.46 8.31 2.90
C GLN A 138 -13.29 9.57 3.19
N ARG A 139 -12.83 10.42 4.12
CA ARG A 139 -13.53 11.64 4.52
C ARG A 139 -13.29 12.84 3.61
N ASN A 140 -12.31 12.80 2.69
CA ASN A 140 -11.85 13.97 1.93
C ASN A 140 -11.68 13.65 0.42
N SER A 141 -12.07 14.60 -0.46
CA SER A 141 -11.88 14.52 -1.93
C SER A 141 -10.47 15.00 -2.36
N PRO A 142 -9.93 14.61 -3.54
CA PRO A 142 -8.49 14.77 -3.82
C PRO A 142 -8.13 16.17 -4.35
N PRO A 143 -7.08 16.82 -3.84
CA PRO A 143 -6.34 17.87 -4.54
C PRO A 143 -4.95 17.38 -5.00
N GLY A 144 -4.34 18.14 -5.91
CA GLY A 144 -3.15 17.78 -6.71
C GLY A 144 -1.80 18.32 -6.22
N ASP A 145 -0.79 18.07 -7.07
CA ASP A 145 0.67 18.28 -7.01
C ASP A 145 1.55 17.25 -6.23
N PRO A 146 2.86 17.08 -6.56
CA PRO A 146 3.60 15.84 -6.26
C PRO A 146 4.37 15.82 -4.91
N ASP A 147 4.36 14.67 -4.20
CA ASP A 147 5.25 14.36 -3.06
C ASP A 147 6.33 13.33 -3.43
N LEU A 148 7.60 13.76 -3.40
CA LEU A 148 8.74 12.95 -3.84
C LEU A 148 9.18 11.85 -2.85
N ARG A 149 8.67 11.84 -1.60
CA ARG A 149 9.08 10.89 -0.54
C ARG A 149 8.81 9.41 -0.88
N ILE A 150 7.85 9.14 -1.76
CA ILE A 150 7.52 7.76 -2.17
C ILE A 150 8.66 7.13 -2.99
N VAL A 151 9.42 7.94 -3.75
CA VAL A 151 10.57 7.45 -4.53
C VAL A 151 11.67 6.93 -3.60
N ASP A 152 11.88 7.60 -2.45
CA ASP A 152 12.90 7.24 -1.46
C ASP A 152 12.63 5.87 -0.83
N VAL A 153 11.35 5.54 -0.58
CA VAL A 153 10.94 4.24 -0.03
C VAL A 153 11.32 3.09 -0.94
N PHE A 154 11.33 3.31 -2.25
CA PHE A 154 11.63 2.25 -3.19
C PHE A 154 13.13 2.13 -3.50
N GLY A 155 13.98 2.98 -2.94
CA GLY A 155 15.44 2.89 -3.04
C GLY A 155 15.91 2.86 -4.50
N MET A 156 15.34 3.75 -5.30
CA MET A 156 15.35 3.63 -6.75
C MET A 156 16.75 3.74 -7.38
N THR A 157 17.13 2.68 -8.09
CA THR A 157 18.16 2.65 -9.14
C THR A 157 17.52 2.12 -10.42
N SER A 158 17.98 2.56 -11.60
CA SER A 158 17.33 2.27 -12.91
C SER A 158 16.95 0.79 -13.08
N PHE A 159 15.64 0.50 -13.27
CA PHE A 159 15.08 -0.87 -13.42
C PHE A 159 14.91 -1.33 -14.88
N LYS A 160 15.36 -0.52 -15.84
CA LYS A 160 15.35 -0.89 -17.26
C LYS A 160 16.59 -1.72 -17.57
N ASN A 161 16.46 -2.69 -18.48
CA ASN A 161 17.61 -3.39 -19.03
C ASN A 161 18.46 -2.44 -19.91
N GLN A 162 19.56 -2.95 -20.47
CA GLN A 162 20.47 -2.16 -21.33
C GLN A 162 19.77 -1.57 -22.57
N ASP A 163 18.64 -2.17 -22.99
CA ASP A 163 17.82 -1.73 -24.12
C ASP A 163 16.69 -0.75 -23.71
N GLY A 164 16.64 -0.34 -22.44
CA GLY A 164 15.58 0.55 -21.94
C GLY A 164 14.23 -0.13 -21.67
N VAL A 165 14.19 -1.47 -21.71
CA VAL A 165 12.98 -2.29 -21.54
C VAL A 165 12.84 -2.74 -20.09
N HIS A 166 11.61 -2.67 -19.56
CA HIS A 166 11.29 -3.18 -18.23
C HIS A 166 11.23 -4.72 -18.23
N PRO A 167 11.54 -5.41 -17.12
CA PRO A 167 11.33 -6.86 -17.00
C PRO A 167 9.86 -7.24 -17.26
N ILE A 168 9.58 -8.53 -17.44
CA ILE A 168 8.20 -9.03 -17.59
C ILE A 168 7.49 -9.00 -16.22
N CYS A 169 6.19 -8.65 -16.21
CA CYS A 169 5.37 -8.69 -15.00
C CYS A 169 5.18 -10.15 -14.54
N PRO A 170 5.43 -10.48 -13.26
CA PRO A 170 5.12 -11.79 -12.69
C PRO A 170 3.62 -12.15 -12.73
#